data_AF-A0AAD8VGG5-F1
#
_entry.id   AF-A0AAD8VGG5-F1
#
_cell.length_a   1.000
_cell.length_b   1.000
_cell.length_c   1.000
_cell.angle_alpha   90.00
_cell.angle_beta   90.00
_cell.angle_gamma   90.00
#
_symmetry.space_group_name_H-M   'P 1'
#
loop_
_entity.id
_entity.type
_entity.pdbx_description
1 polymer ?
#
loop_
_entity_poly.entity_id
_entity_poly.type
_entity_poly.pdbx_seq_one_letter_code
_entity_poly.pdbx_strand_id
1 'polypeptide(L)'
;MITKCSCMLFENKGIVCRHVIRVLRGAKINELPNFYILKRWEKMCKRDIVYDGDGNPLDDNPIDYVDMETRRKISVARNKFEDLIRHAKNSSGGLDLLHSGLCDLESTISQSTLAVAHTSQQEQESFVGSSFPTQVDILTPTNIDARGTCSRIKGHRDKEKKAQPKKKLGVTVRVPRVCGTCKELVLHDSRKCPKKK
;
A
#
# COMPACT_ATOMS: atom_id res chain seq x y z
N MET A 1 14.87 15.22 47.11
CA MET A 1 15.70 16.40 46.78
C MET A 1 15.64 16.61 45.28
N ILE A 2 14.91 17.62 44.79
CA ILE A 2 14.86 17.93 43.35
C ILE A 2 15.99 18.93 43.07
N THR A 3 17.05 18.49 42.41
CA THR A 3 18.18 19.36 42.07
C THR A 3 17.94 20.02 40.71
N LYS A 4 17.59 21.31 40.71
CA LYS A 4 17.48 22.11 39.49
C LYS A 4 18.88 22.55 39.04
N CYS A 5 19.20 22.33 37.77
CA CYS A 5 20.45 22.78 37.17
C CYS A 5 20.20 24.04 36.34
N SER A 6 21.06 25.04 36.46
CA SER A 6 21.03 26.22 35.58
C SER A 6 21.19 25.89 34.09
N CYS A 7 21.71 24.71 33.77
CA CYS A 7 21.84 24.21 32.41
C CYS A 7 20.51 23.79 31.76
N MET A 8 19.43 23.64 32.55
CA MET A 8 18.06 23.34 32.10
C MET A 8 17.91 22.15 31.13
N LEU A 9 18.86 21.20 31.14
CA LEU A 9 18.86 20.09 30.17
C LEU A 9 17.67 19.14 30.40
N PHE A 10 17.26 18.98 31.66
CA PHE A 10 16.13 18.14 31.99
C PHE A 10 14.81 18.80 31.58
N GLU A 11 14.70 20.11 31.79
CA GLU A 11 13.54 20.91 31.41
C GLU A 11 13.39 20.99 29.88
N ASN A 12 14.49 21.15 29.14
CA ASN A 12 14.46 21.33 27.69
C ASN A 12 14.47 20.02 26.90
N LYS A 13 15.15 18.98 27.38
CA LYS A 13 15.32 17.70 26.65
C LYS A 13 14.81 16.48 27.41
N GLY A 14 14.36 16.62 28.66
CA GLY A 14 13.96 15.49 29.49
C GLY A 14 15.11 14.57 29.88
N ILE A 15 16.36 15.04 29.80
CA ILE A 15 17.57 14.26 30.06
C ILE A 15 18.35 14.87 31.21
N VAL A 16 18.70 14.05 32.19
CA VAL A 16 19.50 14.50 33.35
C VAL A 16 20.91 14.88 32.90
N CYS A 17 21.35 16.07 33.27
CA CYS A 17 22.67 16.56 32.92
C CYS A 17 23.78 15.96 33.79
N ARG A 18 25.02 16.02 33.29
CA ARG A 18 26.22 15.63 34.06
C ARG A 18 26.35 16.34 35.41
N HIS A 19 25.83 17.57 35.53
CA HIS A 19 25.92 18.35 36.77
C HIS A 19 25.07 17.72 37.88
N VAL A 20 23.82 17.37 37.58
CA VAL A 20 22.93 16.68 38.51
C VAL A 20 23.49 15.31 38.87
N ILE A 21 24.01 14.55 37.88
CA ILE A 21 24.64 13.24 38.14
C ILE A 21 25.81 13.37 39.14
N ARG A 22 26.64 14.41 39.01
CA ARG A 22 27.76 14.65 39.94
C ARG A 22 27.28 14.95 41.36
N VAL A 23 26.21 15.71 41.51
CA VAL A 23 25.60 16.00 42.82
C VAL A 23 25.01 14.73 43.44
N LEU A 24 24.28 13.92 42.66
CA LEU A 24 23.73 12.64 43.12
C LEU A 24 24.82 11.68 43.61
N ARG A 25 25.92 11.57 42.87
CA ARG A 25 27.09 10.77 43.29
C ARG A 25 27.71 11.29 44.57
N GLY A 26 27.83 12.62 44.73
CA GLY A 26 28.30 13.22 45.98
C GLY A 26 27.38 12.90 47.18
N ALA A 27 26.08 12.80 46.93
CA ALA A 27 25.08 12.38 47.91
C ALA A 27 24.99 10.86 48.11
N LYS A 28 25.88 10.07 47.49
CA LYS A 28 25.88 8.59 47.50
C LYS A 28 24.58 7.96 46.98
N ILE A 29 23.89 8.65 46.08
CA ILE A 29 22.71 8.15 45.40
C ILE A 29 23.16 7.45 44.11
N ASN A 30 23.06 6.12 44.09
CA ASN A 30 23.49 5.29 42.96
C ASN A 30 22.40 5.06 41.91
N GLU A 31 21.15 5.32 42.27
CA GLU A 31 20.00 5.17 41.38
C GLU A 31 19.42 6.54 41.03
N LEU A 32 19.02 6.72 39.78
CA LEU A 32 18.38 7.96 39.37
C LEU A 32 16.99 8.04 40.01
N PRO A 33 16.67 9.09 40.79
CA PRO A 33 15.35 9.23 41.40
C PRO A 33 14.21 9.24 40.36
N ASN A 34 13.07 8.64 40.70
CA ASN A 34 11.93 8.45 39.77
C ASN A 34 11.43 9.76 39.12
N PHE A 35 11.51 10.90 39.79
CA PHE A 35 11.07 12.18 39.23
C PHE A 35 11.93 12.68 38.06
N TYR A 36 13.10 12.08 37.83
CA TYR A 36 13.92 12.31 36.63
C TYR A 36 13.64 11.30 35.50
N ILE A 37 12.83 10.28 35.75
CA ILE A 37 12.44 9.27 34.76
C ILE A 37 11.12 9.73 34.16
N LEU A 38 11.17 10.31 32.95
CA LEU A 38 9.96 10.66 32.22
C LEU A 38 9.32 9.42 31.62
N LYS A 39 7.99 9.45 31.45
CA LYS A 39 7.22 8.38 30.77
C LYS A 39 7.83 7.92 29.45
N ARG A 40 8.37 8.85 28.63
CA ARG A 40 9.06 8.55 27.36
C ARG A 40 10.23 7.57 27.52
N TRP A 41 10.91 7.59 28.66
CA TRP A 41 12.07 6.77 28.98
C TRP A 41 11.72 5.47 29.71
N GLU A 42 10.47 5.30 30.13
CA GLU A 42 10.02 4.03 30.70
C GLU A 42 9.93 2.96 29.61
N LYS A 43 10.21 1.71 29.97
CA LYS A 43 10.07 0.55 29.06
C LYS A 43 8.67 0.48 28.44
N MET A 44 7.68 1.01 29.14
CA MET A 44 6.27 1.01 28.78
C MET A 44 5.81 2.31 28.10
N CYS A 45 6.72 3.15 27.60
CA CYS A 45 6.36 4.44 26.99
C CYS A 45 5.40 4.34 25.80
N LYS A 46 5.44 3.23 25.05
CA LYS A 46 4.55 2.95 23.91
C LYS A 46 3.18 2.41 24.29
N ARG A 47 2.87 2.33 25.59
CA ARG A 47 1.61 1.78 26.10
C ARG A 47 0.51 2.82 26.21
N ASP A 48 0.88 4.09 26.34
CA ASP A 48 -0.03 5.23 26.52
C ASP A 48 -0.06 6.09 25.25
N ILE A 49 -1.26 6.51 24.85
CA ILE A 49 -1.46 7.55 23.83
C ILE A 49 -0.98 8.88 24.43
N VAL A 50 -0.05 9.56 23.76
CA VAL A 50 0.42 10.89 24.18
C VAL A 50 -0.51 11.93 23.57
N TYR A 51 -1.05 12.82 24.39
CA TYR A 51 -1.89 13.93 23.92
C TYR A 51 -1.12 15.25 23.96
N ASP A 52 -1.42 16.16 23.05
CA ASP A 52 -0.93 17.54 23.07
C ASP A 52 -1.67 18.38 24.14
N GLY A 53 -1.28 19.65 24.26
CA GLY A 53 -1.90 20.60 25.20
C GLY A 53 -3.37 20.91 24.90
N ASP A 54 -3.85 20.59 23.70
CA ASP A 54 -5.21 20.78 23.22
C ASP A 54 -6.04 19.48 23.31
N GLY A 55 -5.43 18.39 23.79
CA GLY A 55 -6.07 17.08 23.97
C GLY A 55 -6.07 16.20 22.72
N ASN A 56 -5.32 16.54 21.66
CA ASN A 56 -5.20 15.71 20.47
C ASN A 56 -4.08 14.69 20.63
N PRO A 57 -4.27 13.44 20.18
CA PRO A 57 -3.23 12.43 20.19
C PRO A 57 -2.06 12.83 19.26
N LEU A 58 -0.86 12.94 19.82
CA LEU A 58 0.41 13.15 19.13
C LEU A 58 0.90 11.82 18.55
N ASP A 59 0.26 11.33 17.48
CA ASP A 59 0.77 10.24 16.65
C ASP A 59 1.10 10.80 15.26
N ASP A 60 2.21 10.36 14.65
CA ASP A 60 2.75 10.89 13.39
C ASP A 60 1.92 10.49 12.15
N ASN A 61 0.79 9.80 12.36
CA ASN A 61 -0.10 9.34 11.30
C ASN A 61 -1.40 10.17 11.34
N PRO A 62 -1.88 10.69 10.20
CA PRO A 62 -3.20 11.32 10.15
C PRO A 62 -4.25 10.23 10.33
N ILE A 63 -4.94 10.23 11.47
CA ILE A 63 -5.86 9.16 11.88
C ILE A 63 -7.29 9.71 11.98
N ASP A 64 -8.24 9.04 11.34
CA ASP A 64 -9.67 9.22 11.54
C ASP A 64 -10.08 8.77 12.95
N TYR A 65 -10.96 9.49 13.64
CA TYR A 65 -11.31 9.29 15.06
C TYR A 65 -11.71 7.84 15.39
N VAL A 66 -12.34 7.13 14.44
CA VAL A 66 -12.74 5.71 14.58
C VAL A 66 -11.53 4.78 14.72
N ASP A 67 -10.40 5.10 14.07
CA ASP A 67 -9.16 4.33 14.15
C ASP A 67 -8.35 4.61 15.45
N MET A 68 -8.62 5.72 16.15
CA MET A 68 -7.99 6.00 17.45
C MET A 68 -8.49 5.08 18.56
N GLU A 69 -9.81 4.85 18.67
CA GLU A 69 -10.37 3.99 19.72
C GLU A 69 -10.03 2.50 19.47
N THR A 70 -9.99 2.06 18.21
CA THR A 70 -9.50 0.71 17.87
C THR A 70 -8.03 0.56 18.22
N ARG A 71 -7.16 1.51 17.87
CA ARG A 71 -5.74 1.52 18.30
C ARG A 71 -5.58 1.51 19.82
N ARG A 72 -6.40 2.26 20.55
CA ARG A 72 -6.39 2.25 22.02
C ARG A 72 -6.71 0.86 22.57
N LYS A 73 -7.78 0.23 22.06
CA LYS A 73 -8.16 -1.14 22.44
C LYS A 73 -7.06 -2.15 22.12
N ILE A 74 -6.43 -2.06 20.94
CA ILE A 74 -5.29 -2.90 20.54
C ILE A 74 -4.13 -2.72 21.50
N SER A 75 -3.81 -1.47 21.86
CA SER A 75 -2.69 -1.16 22.75
C SER A 75 -2.92 -1.72 24.15
N VAL A 76 -4.12 -1.52 24.72
CA VAL A 76 -4.50 -2.09 26.02
C VAL A 76 -4.43 -3.62 26.01
N ALA A 77 -4.95 -4.26 24.96
CA ALA A 77 -4.89 -5.72 24.80
C ALA A 77 -3.44 -6.22 24.73
N ARG A 78 -2.60 -5.61 23.89
CA ARG A 78 -1.17 -5.96 23.77
C ARG A 78 -0.44 -5.86 25.10
N ASN A 79 -0.68 -4.78 25.85
CA ASN A 79 -0.03 -4.54 27.14
C ASN A 79 -0.42 -5.60 28.17
N LYS A 80 -1.71 -5.95 28.22
CA LYS A 80 -2.21 -6.99 29.10
C LYS A 80 -1.61 -8.36 28.75
N PHE A 81 -1.49 -8.65 27.46
CA PHE A 81 -0.87 -9.88 26.98
C PHE A 81 0.61 -9.98 27.36
N GLU A 82 1.38 -8.89 27.20
CA GLU A 82 2.78 -8.84 27.62
C GLU A 82 2.93 -9.04 29.14
N ASP A 83 2.00 -8.50 29.94
CA ASP A 83 1.99 -8.73 31.39
C ASP A 83 1.71 -10.19 31.74
N LEU A 84 0.80 -10.86 31.00
CA LEU A 84 0.54 -12.29 31.16
C LEU A 84 1.78 -13.13 30.83
N ILE A 85 2.47 -12.84 29.72
CA ILE A 85 3.73 -13.50 29.36
C ILE A 85 4.75 -13.31 30.49
N ARG A 86 4.88 -12.10 31.03
CA ARG A 86 5.84 -11.80 32.10
C ARG A 86 5.59 -12.63 33.36
N HIS A 87 4.32 -12.91 33.68
CA HIS A 87 3.95 -13.76 34.81
C HIS A 87 4.11 -15.25 34.51
N ALA A 88 3.76 -15.68 33.30
CA ALA A 88 3.78 -17.08 32.90
C ALA A 88 5.20 -17.59 32.58
N LYS A 89 6.13 -16.74 32.14
CA LYS A 89 7.44 -17.15 31.58
C LYS A 89 8.29 -18.08 32.45
N ASN A 90 8.08 -18.09 33.77
CA ASN A 90 8.86 -18.90 34.71
C ASN A 90 8.15 -20.21 35.12
N SER A 91 6.95 -20.47 34.59
CA SER A 91 6.14 -21.66 34.90
C SER A 91 5.68 -22.31 33.59
N SER A 92 6.13 -23.54 33.34
CA SER A 92 5.69 -24.32 32.17
C SER A 92 4.17 -24.42 32.11
N GLY A 93 3.53 -24.81 33.22
CA GLY A 93 2.07 -24.88 33.28
C GLY A 93 1.36 -23.53 33.15
N GLY A 94 2.03 -22.43 33.51
CA GLY A 94 1.53 -21.08 33.27
C GLY A 94 1.55 -20.70 31.79
N LEU A 95 2.58 -21.13 31.05
CA LEU A 95 2.65 -20.95 29.60
C LEU A 95 1.65 -21.84 28.87
N ASP A 96 1.48 -23.09 29.31
CA ASP A 96 0.49 -24.02 28.72
C ASP A 96 -0.93 -23.50 28.91
N LEU A 97 -1.25 -22.96 30.10
CA LEU A 97 -2.54 -22.31 30.38
C LEU A 97 -2.75 -21.04 29.53
N LEU A 98 -1.70 -20.24 29.35
CA LEU A 98 -1.77 -19.06 28.49
C LEU A 98 -2.01 -19.46 27.03
N HIS A 99 -1.31 -20.48 26.55
CA HIS A 99 -1.45 -21.00 25.19
C HIS A 99 -2.84 -21.56 24.95
N SER A 100 -3.37 -22.41 25.84
CA SER A 100 -4.72 -22.96 25.68
C SER A 100 -5.79 -21.87 25.65
N GLY A 101 -5.70 -20.89 26.56
CA GLY A 101 -6.62 -19.76 26.60
C GLY A 101 -6.54 -18.88 25.33
N LEU A 102 -5.38 -18.77 24.70
CA LEU A 102 -5.25 -18.08 23.41
C LEU A 102 -5.92 -18.83 22.27
N CYS A 103 -5.78 -20.15 22.20
CA CYS A 103 -6.46 -20.96 21.18
C CYS A 103 -7.99 -20.85 21.29
N ASP A 104 -8.53 -20.81 22.51
CA ASP A 104 -9.96 -20.62 22.75
C ASP A 104 -10.44 -19.22 22.31
N LEU A 105 -9.67 -18.19 22.65
CA LEU A 105 -9.94 -16.81 22.25
C LEU A 105 -9.86 -16.63 20.73
N GLU A 106 -8.85 -17.21 20.09
CA GLU A 106 -8.66 -17.19 18.63
C GLU A 106 -9.86 -17.83 17.93
N SER A 107 -10.32 -18.97 18.43
CA SER A 107 -11.51 -19.66 17.91
C SER A 107 -12.76 -18.79 18.04
N THR A 108 -12.93 -18.13 19.19
CA THR A 108 -14.06 -17.23 19.47
C THR A 108 -14.05 -15.98 18.58
N ILE A 109 -12.88 -15.36 18.39
CA ILE A 109 -12.71 -14.18 17.54
C ILE A 109 -13.00 -14.57 16.10
N SER A 110 -12.41 -15.66 15.61
CA SER A 110 -12.60 -16.15 14.24
C SER A 110 -14.07 -16.37 13.91
N GLN A 111 -14.84 -16.99 14.83
CA GLN A 111 -16.28 -17.19 14.67
C GLN A 111 -17.07 -15.88 14.66
N SER A 112 -16.66 -14.91 15.47
CA SER A 112 -17.33 -13.60 15.58
C SER A 112 -17.00 -12.68 14.40
N THR A 113 -15.82 -12.79 13.80
CA THR A 113 -15.36 -11.95 12.67
C THR A 113 -15.82 -12.45 11.30
N LEU A 114 -16.32 -13.69 11.18
CA LEU A 114 -16.88 -14.23 9.94
C LEU A 114 -18.14 -13.48 9.45
N ALA A 115 -18.79 -12.68 10.31
CA ALA A 115 -19.86 -11.76 9.89
C ALA A 115 -19.35 -10.61 8.99
N VAL A 116 -18.02 -10.41 8.89
CA VAL A 116 -17.37 -9.41 8.05
C VAL A 116 -16.37 -10.09 7.09
N ALA A 117 -16.71 -11.28 6.59
CA ALA A 117 -16.10 -11.75 5.35
C ALA A 117 -16.71 -10.96 4.19
N HIS A 118 -16.40 -9.68 4.08
CA HIS A 118 -16.61 -9.00 2.83
C HIS A 118 -15.69 -9.65 1.81
N THR A 119 -16.26 -10.15 0.72
CA THR A 119 -15.42 -10.50 -0.43
C THR A 119 -14.66 -9.23 -0.82
N SER A 120 -13.44 -9.35 -1.36
CA SER A 120 -12.68 -8.18 -1.83
C SER A 120 -13.53 -7.29 -2.78
N GLN A 121 -14.46 -7.91 -3.51
CA GLN A 121 -15.48 -7.23 -4.30
C GLN A 121 -16.48 -6.41 -3.44
N GLN A 122 -17.02 -6.94 -2.35
CA GLN A 122 -17.93 -6.19 -1.45
C GLN A 122 -17.24 -5.01 -0.76
N GLU A 123 -15.97 -5.13 -0.39
CA GLU A 123 -15.19 -3.98 0.11
C GLU A 123 -15.04 -2.90 -0.96
N GLN A 124 -14.74 -3.30 -2.20
CA GLN A 124 -14.63 -2.38 -3.32
C GLN A 124 -15.98 -1.73 -3.69
N GLU A 125 -17.09 -2.47 -3.65
CA GLU A 125 -18.44 -1.97 -3.96
C GLU A 125 -18.93 -1.00 -2.89
N SER A 126 -18.67 -1.30 -1.61
CA SER A 126 -19.00 -0.39 -0.50
C SER A 126 -18.19 0.90 -0.56
N PHE A 127 -16.91 0.84 -0.94
CA PHE A 127 -16.06 2.01 -1.11
C PHE A 127 -16.50 2.90 -2.29
N VAL A 128 -16.85 2.29 -3.42
CA VAL A 128 -17.31 3.02 -4.62
C VAL A 128 -18.78 3.46 -4.50
N GLY A 129 -19.55 2.85 -3.60
CA GLY A 129 -20.98 3.11 -3.40
C GLY A 129 -21.85 2.58 -4.54
N SER A 130 -21.36 1.59 -5.28
CA SER A 130 -22.03 1.01 -6.46
C SER A 130 -21.60 -0.44 -6.64
N SER A 131 -22.54 -1.31 -7.00
CA SER A 131 -22.25 -2.72 -7.32
C SER A 131 -21.53 -2.83 -8.67
N PHE A 132 -20.51 -3.69 -8.79
CA PHE A 132 -19.85 -3.91 -10.07
C PHE A 132 -20.76 -4.74 -10.99
N PRO A 133 -20.98 -4.33 -12.24
CA PRO A 133 -21.75 -5.13 -13.19
C PRO A 133 -20.99 -6.42 -13.53
N THR A 134 -21.69 -7.57 -13.42
CA THR A 134 -21.14 -8.91 -13.71
C THR A 134 -20.72 -9.07 -15.17
N GLN A 135 -21.25 -8.23 -16.06
CA GLN A 135 -20.93 -8.18 -17.48
C GLN A 135 -20.67 -6.74 -17.90
N VAL A 136 -19.47 -6.47 -18.41
CA VAL A 136 -19.10 -5.20 -19.01
C VAL A 136 -18.93 -5.44 -20.51
N ASP A 137 -19.84 -4.90 -21.30
CA ASP A 137 -19.68 -4.87 -22.76
C ASP A 137 -18.67 -3.77 -23.12
N ILE A 138 -17.39 -4.13 -23.14
CA ILE A 138 -16.32 -3.24 -23.61
C ILE A 138 -16.44 -3.14 -25.13
N LEU A 139 -17.14 -2.10 -25.60
CA LEU A 139 -17.16 -1.77 -27.02
C LEU A 139 -15.74 -1.38 -27.44
N THR A 140 -15.15 -2.15 -28.36
CA THR A 140 -13.91 -1.75 -29.00
C THR A 140 -14.16 -0.44 -29.77
N PRO A 141 -13.25 0.55 -29.68
CA PRO A 141 -13.38 1.77 -30.46
C PRO A 141 -13.48 1.41 -31.94
N THR A 142 -14.54 1.87 -32.61
CA THR A 142 -14.86 1.50 -34.00
C THR A 142 -13.75 1.87 -35.01
N ASN A 143 -12.83 2.75 -34.63
CA ASN A 143 -11.60 3.01 -35.38
C ASN A 143 -10.43 3.21 -34.41
N ILE A 144 -9.56 2.19 -34.31
CA ILE A 144 -8.20 2.40 -33.82
C ILE A 144 -7.43 2.92 -35.03
N ASP A 145 -7.45 4.24 -35.24
CA ASP A 145 -6.48 4.87 -36.12
C ASP A 145 -5.11 4.64 -35.48
N ALA A 146 -4.32 3.72 -36.05
CA ALA A 146 -2.95 3.51 -35.62
C ALA A 146 -2.22 4.87 -35.69
N ARG A 147 -1.92 5.45 -34.52
CA ARG A 147 -1.11 6.67 -34.42
C ARG A 147 0.16 6.44 -35.24
N GLY A 148 0.26 7.13 -36.38
CA GLY A 148 1.39 7.00 -37.30
C GLY A 148 1.06 7.13 -38.78
N THR A 149 -0.19 6.92 -39.21
CA THR A 149 -0.60 7.21 -40.60
C THR A 149 -1.06 8.66 -40.76
N CYS A 150 -0.24 9.63 -40.32
CA CYS A 150 -0.43 10.98 -40.84
C CYS A 150 -0.04 10.94 -42.32
N SER A 151 -1.04 10.90 -43.20
CA SER A 151 -0.79 11.09 -44.63
C SER A 151 -0.04 12.40 -44.80
N ARG A 152 1.13 12.36 -45.43
CA ARG A 152 1.99 13.53 -45.69
C ARG A 152 1.13 14.71 -46.14
N ILE A 153 1.29 15.84 -45.46
CA ILE A 153 0.62 17.09 -45.82
C ILE A 153 0.97 17.42 -47.27
N LYS A 154 -0.06 17.48 -48.12
CA LYS A 154 0.08 17.77 -49.55
C LYS A 154 0.45 19.23 -49.76
N GLY A 155 1.53 19.48 -50.50
CA GLY A 155 1.98 20.83 -50.85
C GLY A 155 1.20 21.42 -52.02
N HIS A 156 1.41 22.70 -52.32
CA HIS A 156 0.70 23.44 -53.39
C HIS A 156 0.72 22.73 -54.75
N ARG A 157 1.81 21.99 -55.08
CA ARG A 157 1.96 21.23 -56.33
C ARG A 157 1.13 19.93 -56.39
N ASP A 158 0.64 19.44 -55.26
CA ASP A 158 -0.11 18.17 -55.19
C ASP A 158 -1.61 18.34 -55.49
N LYS A 159 -2.08 19.58 -55.73
CA LYS A 159 -3.50 19.93 -55.94
C LYS A 159 -4.03 19.67 -57.36
N GLU A 160 -3.17 19.46 -58.36
CA GLU A 160 -3.60 19.47 -59.77
C GLU A 160 -4.03 18.12 -60.36
N LYS A 161 -4.07 17.03 -59.58
CA LYS A 161 -4.67 15.78 -60.07
C LYS A 161 -6.07 15.62 -59.52
N LYS A 162 -7.05 15.94 -60.37
CA LYS A 162 -8.51 15.73 -60.17
C LYS A 162 -8.75 14.39 -59.47
N ALA A 163 -9.44 14.45 -58.33
CA ALA A 163 -9.82 13.28 -57.56
C ALA A 163 -10.73 12.37 -58.40
N GLN A 164 -10.25 11.17 -58.73
CA GLN A 164 -11.15 10.07 -59.10
C GLN A 164 -11.85 9.57 -57.82
N PRO A 165 -13.12 9.11 -57.91
CA PRO A 165 -13.87 8.66 -56.76
C PRO A 165 -13.15 7.49 -56.06
N LYS A 166 -12.95 7.64 -54.74
CA LYS A 166 -12.34 6.63 -53.87
C LYS A 166 -13.17 5.34 -53.92
N LYS A 167 -12.62 4.24 -54.46
CA LYS A 167 -13.21 2.90 -54.34
C LYS A 167 -13.20 2.50 -52.86
N LYS A 168 -14.33 1.98 -52.35
CA LYS A 168 -14.47 1.44 -50.99
C LYS A 168 -13.39 0.37 -50.73
N LEU A 169 -12.58 0.56 -49.68
CA LEU A 169 -11.61 -0.42 -49.21
C LEU A 169 -12.36 -1.58 -48.52
N GLY A 170 -12.09 -2.81 -48.95
CA GLY A 170 -12.68 -4.00 -48.33
C GLY A 170 -12.35 -5.34 -49.00
N VAL A 171 -11.80 -5.34 -50.22
CA VAL A 171 -11.26 -6.58 -50.83
C VAL A 171 -9.96 -6.23 -51.53
N THR A 172 -8.82 -6.68 -50.99
CA THR A 172 -7.57 -6.70 -51.76
C THR A 172 -7.71 -7.76 -52.85
N VAL A 173 -8.27 -7.37 -54.00
CA VAL A 173 -8.25 -8.22 -55.19
C VAL A 173 -6.80 -8.44 -55.55
N ARG A 174 -6.30 -9.68 -55.41
CA ARG A 174 -4.93 -10.01 -55.78
C ARG A 174 -4.80 -9.80 -57.29
N VAL A 175 -3.95 -8.86 -57.70
CA VAL A 175 -3.73 -8.56 -59.12
C VAL A 175 -2.75 -9.59 -59.69
N PRO A 176 -3.07 -10.24 -60.83
CA PRO A 176 -2.14 -11.13 -61.52
C PRO A 176 -0.86 -10.38 -61.92
N ARG A 177 0.29 -11.01 -61.70
CA ARG A 177 1.61 -10.47 -62.01
C ARG A 177 2.44 -11.51 -62.74
N VAL A 178 3.34 -11.07 -63.62
CA VAL A 178 4.26 -12.00 -64.29
C VAL A 178 5.24 -12.54 -63.24
N CYS A 179 5.28 -13.86 -63.08
CA CYS A 179 6.22 -14.51 -62.19
C CYS A 179 7.62 -14.54 -62.82
N GLY A 180 8.65 -14.07 -62.09
CA GLY A 180 10.04 -14.06 -62.62
C GLY A 180 10.62 -15.44 -62.92
N THR A 181 10.09 -16.50 -62.30
CA THR A 181 10.58 -17.87 -62.47
C THR A 181 9.94 -18.58 -63.66
N CYS A 182 8.62 -18.55 -63.79
CA CYS A 182 7.91 -19.22 -64.90
C CYS A 182 7.49 -18.29 -66.04
N LYS A 183 7.67 -16.98 -65.88
CA LYS A 183 7.29 -15.92 -66.84
C LYS A 183 5.81 -15.89 -67.23
N GLU A 184 4.93 -16.54 -66.46
CA GLU A 184 3.48 -16.55 -66.66
C GLU A 184 2.79 -15.50 -65.78
N LEU A 185 1.65 -14.98 -66.24
CA LEU A 185 0.81 -14.02 -65.51
C LEU A 185 -0.04 -14.75 -64.46
N VAL A 186 0.36 -14.68 -63.19
CA VAL A 186 -0.15 -15.55 -62.12
C VAL A 186 -0.31 -14.79 -60.79
N LEU A 187 -0.99 -15.41 -59.82
CA LEU A 187 -1.27 -14.83 -58.50
C LEU A 187 -0.26 -15.23 -57.41
N HIS A 188 0.91 -15.74 -57.81
CA HIS A 188 1.98 -16.14 -56.90
C HIS A 188 3.29 -15.37 -57.15
N ASP A 189 4.17 -15.33 -56.16
CA ASP A 189 5.52 -14.76 -56.27
C ASP A 189 6.50 -15.80 -56.84
N SER A 190 7.54 -15.36 -57.54
CA SER A 190 8.74 -16.15 -57.91
C SER A 190 9.26 -17.05 -56.78
N ARG A 191 9.19 -16.58 -55.53
CA ARG A 191 9.61 -17.34 -54.33
C ARG A 191 8.72 -18.53 -54.00
N LYS A 192 7.44 -18.47 -54.37
CA LYS A 192 6.45 -19.54 -54.19
C LYS A 192 6.03 -20.15 -55.53
N CYS A 193 6.88 -20.04 -56.55
CA CYS A 193 6.56 -20.57 -57.86
C CYS A 193 6.63 -22.09 -57.83
N PRO A 194 5.55 -22.81 -58.19
CA PRO A 194 5.54 -24.28 -58.18
C PRO A 194 6.45 -24.89 -59.25
N LYS A 195 6.85 -24.11 -60.25
CA LYS A 195 7.82 -24.50 -61.29
C LYS A 195 9.28 -24.19 -60.88
N LYS A 196 9.51 -23.72 -59.65
CA LYS A 196 10.85 -23.49 -59.11
C LYS A 196 11.43 -24.85 -58.68
N LYS A 197 12.32 -25.40 -59.52
CA LYS A 197 13.19 -26.53 -59.15
C LYS A 197 14.24 -26.09 -58.13
#